data_AF-A0A0R2Q2Z4-F1
#
_entry.id   AF-A0A0R2Q2Z4-F1
#
_cell.length_a   1.000
_cell.length_b   1.000
_cell.length_c   1.000
_cell.angle_alpha   90.00
_cell.angle_beta   90.00
_cell.angle_gamma   90.00
#
_symmetry.space_group_name_H-M   'P 1'
#
loop_
_entity.id
_entity.type
_entity.pdbx_description
1 polymer ?
#
loop_
_entity_poly.entity_id
_entity_poly.type
_entity_poly.pdbx_seq_one_letter_code
_entity_poly.pdbx_strand_id
1 'polypeptide(L)'
;MKLTRIAKVAIATAAAAGLAVSTLTPANSATRSTVVLVTSNQLTGLNPDVTNMNLTFNGEVAYMQGFGFNYYDNSPKLVQNKLFGSYKIVSQKPFKVQYTVNKGKVWSDGTPITGVDLLLTHVIPPVHIHSPQNLVIQQITK
;
A
#
# COMPACT_ATOMS: atom_id res chain seq x y z
N MET A 1 45.41 48.86 -1.77
CA MET A 1 44.50 49.78 -2.49
C MET A 1 43.26 50.04 -1.62
N LYS A 2 42.86 51.31 -1.41
CA LYS A 2 41.64 51.65 -0.65
C LYS A 2 40.43 51.59 -1.58
N LEU A 3 39.50 50.66 -1.32
CA LEU A 3 38.25 50.55 -2.08
C LEU A 3 37.41 51.83 -1.91
N THR A 4 36.99 52.42 -3.03
CA THR A 4 36.15 53.62 -3.06
C THR A 4 34.75 53.32 -2.52
N ARG A 5 34.05 54.34 -2.01
CA ARG A 5 32.66 54.18 -1.49
C ARG A 5 31.73 53.52 -2.52
N ILE A 6 31.92 53.83 -3.81
CA ILE A 6 31.13 53.27 -4.91
C ILE A 6 31.35 51.76 -5.05
N ALA A 7 32.61 51.31 -4.96
CA ALA A 7 32.93 49.89 -5.02
C ALA A 7 32.33 49.10 -3.84
N LYS A 8 32.27 49.70 -2.63
CA LYS A 8 31.64 49.09 -1.46
C LYS A 8 30.12 48.96 -1.59
N VAL A 9 29.46 49.97 -2.16
CA VAL A 9 28.00 49.94 -2.41
C VAL A 9 27.67 48.88 -3.45
N ALA A 10 28.44 48.80 -4.55
CA ALA A 10 28.23 47.81 -5.60
C ALA A 10 28.35 46.36 -5.09
N ILE A 11 29.33 46.09 -4.23
CA ILE A 11 29.52 44.77 -3.61
C ILE A 11 28.36 44.43 -2.66
N ALA A 12 27.91 45.40 -1.85
CA ALA A 12 26.79 45.20 -0.93
C ALA A 12 25.47 44.90 -1.67
N THR A 13 25.21 45.59 -2.79
CA THR A 13 24.03 45.34 -3.63
C THR A 13 24.09 44.00 -4.35
N ALA A 14 25.27 43.59 -4.84
CA ALA A 14 25.44 42.28 -5.46
C ALA A 14 25.28 41.13 -4.45
N ALA A 15 25.78 41.31 -3.23
CA ALA A 15 25.61 40.33 -2.16
C ALA A 15 24.14 40.19 -1.74
N ALA A 16 23.41 41.31 -1.60
CA ALA A 16 21.99 41.29 -1.26
C ALA A 16 21.12 40.65 -2.36
N ALA A 17 21.42 40.93 -3.63
CA ALA A 17 20.75 40.29 -4.76
C ALA A 17 21.05 38.78 -4.83
N GLY A 18 22.29 38.36 -4.58
CA GLY A 18 22.67 36.94 -4.52
C GLY A 18 21.96 36.19 -3.39
N LEU A 19 21.83 36.81 -2.21
CA LEU A 19 21.05 36.25 -1.09
C LEU A 19 19.57 36.12 -1.43
N ALA A 20 18.97 37.14 -2.05
CA ALA A 20 17.56 37.11 -2.45
C ALA A 20 17.25 36.05 -3.52
N VAL A 21 18.21 35.73 -4.41
CA VAL A 21 18.05 34.63 -5.38
C VAL A 21 18.19 33.26 -4.71
N SER A 22 19.05 33.13 -3.70
CA SER A 22 19.23 31.88 -2.96
C SER A 22 18.07 31.51 -2.02
N THR A 23 17.20 32.46 -1.66
CA THR A 23 15.99 32.21 -0.86
C THR A 23 14.77 31.87 -1.70
N LEU A 24 14.85 32.02 -3.04
CA LEU A 24 13.79 31.72 -3.99
C LEU A 24 13.90 30.33 -4.62
N THR A 25 15.01 29.61 -4.40
CA THR A 25 15.07 28.18 -4.73
C THR A 25 14.10 27.45 -3.81
N PRO A 26 13.07 26.75 -4.34
CA PRO A 26 12.25 25.89 -3.52
C PRO A 26 13.16 24.93 -2.76
N ALA A 27 12.97 24.81 -1.45
CA ALA A 27 13.61 23.74 -0.72
C ALA A 27 13.07 22.42 -1.30
N ASN A 28 13.88 21.73 -2.09
CA ASN A 28 13.62 20.34 -2.46
C ASN A 28 13.68 19.51 -1.19
N SER A 29 12.58 19.45 -0.45
CA SER A 29 12.42 18.50 0.65
C SER A 29 12.64 17.13 0.06
N ALA A 30 13.71 16.44 0.49
CA ALA A 30 13.87 15.03 0.17
C ALA A 30 12.59 14.33 0.61
N THR A 31 11.87 13.73 -0.33
CA THR A 31 10.70 12.90 -0.04
C THR A 31 11.15 11.80 0.91
N ARG A 32 10.98 12.01 2.21
CA ARG A 32 11.19 10.98 3.22
C ARG A 32 10.06 9.97 3.05
N SER A 33 10.32 8.92 2.27
CA SER A 33 9.38 7.83 2.00
C SER A 33 9.35 6.76 3.11
N THR A 34 10.14 6.94 4.17
CA THR A 34 10.23 5.99 5.29
C THR A 34 9.33 6.42 6.44
N VAL A 35 8.44 5.53 6.85
CA VAL A 35 7.62 5.66 8.06
C VAL A 35 8.17 4.70 9.11
N VAL A 36 8.35 5.18 10.34
CA VAL A 36 8.75 4.36 11.49
C VAL A 36 7.54 4.18 12.40
N LEU A 37 7.11 2.93 12.58
CA LEU A 37 6.02 2.58 13.50
C LEU A 37 6.63 2.00 14.78
N VAL A 38 6.23 2.54 15.94
CA VAL A 38 6.61 2.01 17.26
C VAL A 38 5.40 1.31 17.83
N THR A 39 5.52 0.03 18.13
CA THR A 39 4.43 -0.81 18.62
C THR A 39 4.82 -1.44 19.95
N SER A 40 3.82 -1.87 20.74
CA SER A 40 4.05 -2.43 22.08
C SER A 40 4.51 -3.90 22.07
N ASN A 41 4.32 -4.60 20.94
CA ASN A 41 4.50 -6.04 20.84
C ASN A 41 5.47 -6.37 19.70
N GLN A 42 6.28 -7.41 19.88
CA GLN A 42 7.11 -7.94 18.80
C GLN A 42 6.27 -8.73 17.79
N LEU A 43 6.69 -8.69 16.51
CA LEU A 43 6.11 -9.52 15.45
C LEU A 43 6.38 -10.99 15.75
N THR A 44 5.35 -11.82 15.86
CA THR A 44 5.50 -13.26 16.14
C THR A 44 5.39 -14.15 14.90
N GLY A 45 4.90 -13.61 13.79
CA GLY A 45 4.80 -14.29 12.51
C GLY A 45 4.10 -13.45 11.46
N LEU A 46 4.23 -13.86 10.18
CA LEU A 46 3.61 -13.17 9.05
C LEU A 46 2.20 -13.69 8.73
N ASN A 47 1.81 -14.82 9.33
CA ASN A 47 0.47 -15.38 9.19
C ASN A 47 -0.28 -15.24 10.53
N PRO A 48 -1.12 -14.20 10.70
CA PRO A 48 -1.86 -13.98 11.94
C PRO A 48 -2.97 -15.02 12.18
N ASP A 49 -3.30 -15.84 11.18
CA ASP A 49 -4.36 -16.84 11.26
C ASP A 49 -3.89 -18.15 11.94
N VAL A 50 -2.58 -18.27 12.20
CA VAL A 50 -2.03 -19.32 13.06
C VAL A 50 -2.36 -19.00 14.51
N THR A 51 -2.93 -19.95 15.25
CA THR A 51 -3.47 -19.79 16.63
C THR A 51 -2.55 -19.01 17.58
N ASN A 52 -1.24 -19.22 17.48
CA ASN A 52 -0.25 -18.60 18.38
C ASN A 52 0.38 -17.30 17.83
N MET A 53 -0.16 -16.76 16.73
CA MET A 53 0.34 -15.59 16.00
C MET A 53 -0.73 -14.49 15.81
N ASN A 54 -1.89 -14.61 16.45
CA ASN A 54 -2.99 -13.65 16.33
C ASN A 54 -2.80 -12.42 17.24
N LEU A 55 -1.81 -11.57 16.91
CA LEU A 55 -1.60 -10.26 17.53
C LEU A 55 -2.11 -9.15 16.61
N THR A 56 -2.63 -8.06 17.18
CA THR A 56 -3.03 -6.86 16.42
C THR A 56 -1.92 -6.39 15.49
N PHE A 57 -0.69 -6.32 16.00
CA PHE A 57 0.47 -5.91 15.20
C PHE A 57 0.78 -6.87 14.04
N ASN A 58 0.59 -8.18 14.21
CA ASN A 58 0.76 -9.14 13.12
C ASN A 58 -0.29 -8.91 12.02
N GLY A 59 -1.53 -8.58 12.39
CA GLY A 59 -2.58 -8.19 11.46
C GLY A 59 -2.27 -6.91 10.68
N GLU A 60 -1.67 -5.91 11.34
CA GLU A 60 -1.22 -4.67 10.70
C GLU A 60 -0.12 -4.95 9.66
N VAL A 61 0.88 -5.75 10.01
CA VAL A 61 1.96 -6.15 9.09
C VAL A 61 1.40 -6.95 7.90
N ALA A 62 0.51 -7.92 8.17
CA ALA A 62 -0.14 -8.69 7.12
C ALA A 62 -0.99 -7.81 6.18
N TYR A 63 -1.70 -6.81 6.73
CA TYR A 63 -2.48 -5.86 5.93
C TYR A 63 -1.60 -5.05 4.97
N MET A 64 -0.43 -4.59 5.42
CA MET A 64 0.52 -3.83 4.60
C MET A 64 1.15 -4.65 3.46
N GLN A 65 1.22 -5.97 3.63
CA GLN A 65 1.78 -6.89 2.64
C GLN A 65 0.71 -7.44 1.68
N GLY A 66 -0.55 -7.42 2.12
CA GLY A 66 -1.68 -7.97 1.37
C GLY A 66 -2.13 -7.08 0.22
N PHE A 67 -2.52 -7.71 -0.88
CA PHE A 67 -3.20 -7.03 -2.00
C PHE A 67 -4.31 -7.94 -2.53
N GLY A 68 -5.57 -7.53 -2.35
CA GLY A 68 -6.73 -8.36 -2.68
C GLY A 68 -7.90 -7.56 -3.24
N PHE A 69 -9.07 -8.19 -3.33
CA PHE A 69 -10.28 -7.61 -3.93
C PHE A 69 -10.90 -6.45 -3.13
N ASN A 70 -10.54 -6.27 -1.86
CA ASN A 70 -11.03 -5.18 -1.02
C ASN A 70 -9.91 -4.64 -0.11
N TYR A 71 -10.10 -3.42 0.38
CA TYR A 71 -9.25 -2.76 1.37
C TYR A 71 -10.08 -1.81 2.23
N TYR A 72 -9.56 -1.38 3.37
CA TYR A 72 -10.17 -0.32 4.18
C TYR A 72 -9.58 1.04 3.80
N ASP A 73 -10.44 2.03 3.57
CA ASP A 73 -10.02 3.42 3.37
C ASP A 73 -9.75 4.15 4.71
N ASN A 74 -9.47 5.45 4.65
CA ASN A 74 -9.22 6.28 5.82
C ASN A 74 -10.47 6.53 6.70
N SER A 75 -11.65 6.08 6.27
CA SER A 75 -12.95 6.23 6.92
C SER A 75 -13.48 4.88 7.43
N PRO A 76 -12.57 4.00 7.89
CA PRO A 76 -12.69 2.54 8.01
C PRO A 76 -13.73 1.82 7.14
N LYS A 77 -13.96 2.28 5.91
CA LYS A 77 -14.97 1.70 5.03
C LYS A 77 -14.34 0.63 4.16
N LEU A 78 -15.00 -0.51 4.03
CA LEU A 78 -14.57 -1.54 3.09
C LEU A 78 -14.83 -1.05 1.66
N VAL A 79 -13.76 -0.95 0.87
CA VAL A 79 -13.77 -0.46 -0.51
C VAL A 79 -13.28 -1.57 -1.44
N GLN A 80 -13.95 -1.72 -2.58
CA GLN A 80 -13.52 -2.62 -3.64
C GLN A 80 -12.22 -2.14 -4.28
N ASN A 81 -11.21 -3.01 -4.29
CA ASN A 81 -9.95 -2.77 -4.97
C ASN A 81 -10.07 -3.11 -6.47
N LYS A 82 -10.62 -2.18 -7.25
CA LYS A 82 -10.74 -2.32 -8.70
C LYS A 82 -9.39 -2.42 -9.42
N LEU A 83 -8.29 -2.05 -8.76
CA LEU A 83 -6.95 -2.24 -9.31
C LEU A 83 -6.57 -3.72 -9.32
N PHE A 84 -6.88 -4.47 -8.26
CA PHE A 84 -6.63 -5.91 -8.20
C PHE A 84 -7.55 -6.68 -9.13
N GLY A 85 -8.86 -6.41 -9.06
CA GLY A 85 -9.83 -7.14 -9.86
C GLY A 85 -11.28 -6.79 -9.54
N SER A 86 -12.19 -7.69 -9.92
CA SER A 86 -13.63 -7.56 -9.69
C SER A 86 -14.26 -8.90 -9.30
N TYR A 87 -15.45 -8.83 -8.72
CA TYR A 87 -16.26 -10.01 -8.41
C TYR A 87 -17.75 -9.71 -8.57
N LYS A 88 -18.54 -10.73 -8.96
CA LYS A 88 -20.00 -10.62 -9.12
C LYS A 88 -20.71 -11.94 -8.81
N ILE A 89 -21.92 -11.86 -8.27
CA ILE A 89 -22.81 -13.01 -8.13
C ILE A 89 -23.32 -13.38 -9.52
N VAL A 90 -23.15 -14.62 -9.95
CA VAL A 90 -23.60 -15.13 -11.25
C VAL A 90 -24.76 -16.12 -11.16
N SER A 91 -25.02 -16.67 -9.96
CA SER A 91 -26.19 -17.49 -9.68
C SER A 91 -26.49 -17.46 -8.19
N GLN A 92 -27.76 -17.51 -7.81
CA GLN A 92 -28.16 -17.62 -6.40
C GLN A 92 -28.48 -19.05 -5.97
N LYS A 93 -28.87 -19.93 -6.91
CA LYS A 93 -29.24 -21.32 -6.65
C LYS A 93 -28.80 -22.21 -7.82
N PRO A 94 -27.67 -22.94 -7.70
CA PRO A 94 -26.70 -22.89 -6.60
C PRO A 94 -26.04 -21.51 -6.52
N PHE A 95 -25.63 -21.09 -5.32
CA PHE A 95 -24.95 -19.81 -5.14
C PHE A 95 -23.58 -19.86 -5.82
N LYS A 96 -23.29 -18.90 -6.71
CA LYS A 96 -22.04 -18.81 -7.49
C LYS A 96 -21.56 -17.37 -7.56
N VAL A 97 -20.27 -17.17 -7.32
CA VAL A 97 -19.59 -15.88 -7.50
C VAL A 97 -18.47 -16.06 -8.51
N GLN A 98 -18.39 -15.16 -9.48
CA GLN A 98 -17.28 -15.08 -10.42
C GLN A 98 -16.30 -14.02 -9.95
N TYR A 99 -15.03 -14.39 -9.84
CA TYR A 99 -13.91 -13.50 -9.56
C TYR A 99 -13.08 -13.28 -10.83
N THR A 100 -12.50 -12.10 -10.99
CA THR A 100 -11.64 -11.77 -12.12
C THR A 100 -10.46 -10.94 -11.63
N VAL A 101 -9.26 -11.49 -11.76
CA VAL A 101 -8.00 -10.76 -11.52
C VAL A 101 -7.66 -9.97 -12.77
N ASN A 102 -7.28 -8.70 -12.60
CA ASN A 102 -6.87 -7.88 -13.74
C ASN A 102 -5.55 -8.39 -14.34
N LYS A 103 -5.29 -8.05 -15.61
CA LYS A 103 -4.02 -8.42 -16.26
C LYS A 103 -2.82 -7.78 -15.56
N GLY A 104 -1.68 -8.45 -15.62
CA GLY A 104 -0.40 -7.94 -15.09
C GLY A 104 -0.29 -7.95 -13.57
N LYS A 105 -1.17 -8.67 -12.85
CA LYS A 105 -1.00 -8.91 -11.41
C LYS A 105 -0.03 -10.05 -11.21
N VAL A 106 1.02 -9.75 -10.47
CA VAL A 106 2.11 -10.66 -10.18
C VAL A 106 2.41 -10.62 -8.69
N TRP A 107 2.87 -11.73 -8.17
CA TRP A 107 3.53 -11.81 -6.88
C TRP A 107 4.86 -11.05 -6.91
N SER A 108 5.46 -10.83 -5.73
CA SER A 108 6.74 -10.12 -5.61
C SER A 108 7.90 -10.80 -6.33
N ASP A 109 7.78 -12.09 -6.64
CA ASP A 109 8.75 -12.88 -7.43
C ASP A 109 8.50 -12.82 -8.95
N GLY A 110 7.46 -12.09 -9.39
CA GLY A 110 7.06 -11.98 -10.79
C GLY A 110 6.09 -13.06 -11.28
N THR A 111 5.74 -14.05 -10.46
CA THR A 111 4.79 -15.10 -10.81
C THR A 111 3.38 -14.49 -11.01
N PRO A 112 2.70 -14.72 -12.15
CA PRO A 112 1.35 -14.22 -12.36
C PRO A 112 0.36 -14.73 -11.30
N ILE A 113 -0.50 -13.83 -10.81
CA ILE A 113 -1.62 -14.19 -9.92
C ILE A 113 -2.76 -14.71 -10.79
N THR A 114 -3.18 -15.94 -10.53
CA THR A 114 -4.18 -16.67 -11.33
C THR A 114 -5.35 -17.15 -10.48
N GLY A 115 -6.33 -17.81 -11.11
CA GLY A 115 -7.41 -18.47 -10.38
C GLY A 115 -6.92 -19.54 -9.40
N VAL A 116 -5.76 -20.17 -9.63
CA VAL A 116 -5.21 -21.19 -8.73
C VAL A 116 -4.85 -20.59 -7.37
N ASP A 117 -4.26 -19.39 -7.36
CA ASP A 117 -3.95 -18.67 -6.12
C ASP A 117 -5.21 -18.34 -5.33
N LEU A 118 -6.30 -17.99 -6.04
CA LEU A 118 -7.60 -17.78 -5.43
C LEU A 118 -8.19 -19.07 -4.86
N LEU A 119 -7.96 -20.24 -5.47
CA LEU A 119 -8.41 -21.51 -4.89
C LEU A 119 -7.74 -21.77 -3.55
N LEU A 120 -6.44 -21.50 -3.45
CA LEU A 120 -5.66 -21.75 -2.23
C LEU A 120 -6.25 -21.00 -1.03
N THR A 121 -6.66 -19.74 -1.22
CA THR A 121 -7.27 -18.94 -0.14
C THR A 121 -8.66 -19.42 0.27
N HIS A 122 -9.31 -20.29 -0.52
CA HIS A 122 -10.61 -20.90 -0.18
C HIS A 122 -10.48 -22.27 0.49
N VAL A 123 -9.35 -22.97 0.34
CA VAL A 123 -9.11 -24.29 0.96
C VAL A 123 -8.32 -24.23 2.25
N ILE A 124 -7.59 -23.13 2.51
CA ILE A 124 -6.92 -22.88 3.78
C ILE A 124 -7.86 -22.05 4.69
N PRO A 125 -8.12 -22.45 5.96
CA PRO A 125 -8.86 -21.63 6.91
C PRO A 125 -8.19 -20.26 7.08
N PRO A 126 -8.98 -19.19 7.28
CA PRO A 126 -8.87 -17.96 6.52
C PRO A 126 -7.44 -17.43 6.46
N VAL A 127 -6.91 -17.26 5.26
CA VAL A 127 -5.80 -16.35 4.96
C VAL A 127 -6.44 -15.02 4.61
N HIS A 128 -6.06 -13.95 5.31
CA HIS A 128 -6.66 -12.60 5.25
C HIS A 128 -6.68 -11.94 3.85
N ILE A 129 -7.48 -12.44 2.91
CA ILE A 129 -8.09 -11.60 1.87
C ILE A 129 -9.28 -10.95 2.54
N HIS A 130 -9.32 -9.62 2.59
CA HIS A 130 -10.49 -8.87 3.03
C HIS A 130 -11.72 -9.29 2.19
N SER A 131 -12.42 -10.30 2.67
CA SER A 131 -13.72 -10.75 2.24
C SER A 131 -14.64 -10.50 3.43
N PRO A 132 -15.78 -9.82 3.24
CA PRO A 132 -16.72 -9.64 4.32
C PRO A 132 -17.29 -11.03 4.65
N GLN A 133 -16.78 -11.61 5.73
CA GLN A 133 -17.32 -12.74 6.49
C GLN A 133 -17.96 -13.90 5.67
N ASN A 134 -17.33 -15.07 5.75
CA ASN A 134 -17.99 -16.38 5.52
C ASN A 134 -18.75 -16.56 4.21
N LEU A 135 -18.04 -16.71 3.10
CA LEU A 135 -18.64 -17.22 1.87
C LEU A 135 -17.87 -18.42 1.31
N VAL A 136 -18.31 -19.60 1.74
CA VAL A 136 -18.08 -20.90 1.11
C VAL A 136 -18.72 -20.89 -0.27
N ILE A 137 -17.95 -20.96 -1.36
CA ILE A 137 -18.46 -21.46 -2.66
C ILE A 137 -17.36 -22.14 -3.48
N GLN A 138 -17.77 -23.27 -4.05
CA GLN A 138 -17.02 -24.11 -4.96
C GLN A 138 -17.00 -23.62 -6.43
N GLN A 139 -15.92 -24.05 -7.09
CA GLN A 139 -15.66 -24.15 -8.54
C GLN A 139 -15.29 -22.86 -9.28
N ILE A 140 -13.98 -22.73 -9.49
CA ILE A 140 -13.39 -22.01 -10.63
C ILE A 140 -13.43 -22.96 -11.82
N THR A 141 -14.25 -22.65 -12.82
CA THR A 141 -14.15 -23.30 -14.13
C THR A 141 -13.22 -22.49 -15.02
N LYS A 142 -12.40 -23.22 -15.79
CA LYS A 142 -11.32 -22.75 -16.66
C LYS A 142 -11.68 -21.60 -17.58
#